data_AF-A0AAJ2G5Y2-F1
#
_entry.id   AF-A0AAJ2G5Y2-F1
#
_cell.length_a   1.000
_cell.length_b   1.000
_cell.length_c   1.000
_cell.angle_alpha   90.00
_cell.angle_beta   90.00
_cell.angle_gamma   90.00
#
_symmetry.space_group_name_H-M   'P 1'
#
loop_
_entity.id
_entity.type
_entity.pdbx_description
1 polymer ?
#
loop_
_entity_poly.entity_id
_entity_poly.type
_entity_poly.pdbx_seq_one_letter_code
_entity_poly.pdbx_strand_id
1 'polypeptide(L)' 'MSGVGLRTLKQLESGKGNPTIITLEKVADVLGMQLVLQIKSMDQ' A
#
# COMPACT_ATOMS: atom_id res chain seq x y z
N MET A 1 15.75 0.58 5.10
CA MET A 1 14.76 1.60 5.53
C MET A 1 13.80 1.80 4.37
N SER A 2 12.49 1.58 4.55
CA SER A 2 11.50 1.59 3.46
C SER A 2 11.39 2.93 2.69
N GLY A 3 12.10 3.99 3.10
CA GLY A 3 12.06 5.30 2.42
C GLY A 3 10.67 5.96 2.46
N VAL A 4 9.76 5.44 3.28
CA VAL A 4 8.41 5.97 3.47
C VAL A 4 8.37 6.69 4.81
N GLY A 5 7.96 7.96 4.80
CA GLY A 5 7.86 8.76 6.02
C GLY A 5 6.74 8.27 6.97
N LEU A 6 6.94 8.43 8.28
CA LEU A 6 5.96 8.03 9.32
C LEU A 6 4.56 8.65 9.11
N ARG A 7 4.50 9.87 8.57
CA ARG A 7 3.23 10.53 8.21
C ARG A 7 2.48 9.77 7.11
N THR A 8 3.20 9.29 6.10
CA THR A 8 2.63 8.54 4.97
C THR A 8 2.13 7.17 5.43
N LEU A 9 2.88 6.50 6.31
CA LEU A 9 2.43 5.25 6.94
C LEU A 9 1.16 5.46 7.76
N LYS A 10 1.11 6.51 8.61
CA LYS A 10 -0.09 6.85 9.38
C LYS A 10 -1.31 7.17 8.49
N GLN A 11 -1.09 7.82 7.34
CA GLN A 11 -2.15 8.14 6.39
C GLN A 11 -2.63 6.91 5.60
N LEU A 12 -1.72 5.97 5.31
CA LEU A 12 -2.03 4.68 4.71
C LEU A 12 -2.93 3.87 5.65
N GLU A 13 -2.53 3.69 6.92
CA GLU A 13 -3.27 2.91 7.90
C GLU A 13 -4.64 3.52 8.25
N SER A 14 -4.74 4.86 8.23
CA SER A 14 -6.01 5.55 8.50
C SER A 14 -6.95 5.64 7.29
N GLY A 15 -6.55 5.12 6.11
CA GLY A 15 -7.35 5.16 4.89
C GLY A 15 -7.62 6.57 4.33
N LYS A 16 -6.93 7.59 4.86
CA LYS A 16 -7.11 9.01 4.52
C LYS A 16 -6.08 9.55 3.52
N GLY A 17 -5.05 8.77 3.21
CA GLY A 17 -4.09 9.09 2.15
C GLY A 17 -4.41 8.32 0.87
N ASN A 18 -4.20 8.95 -0.29
CA ASN A 18 -4.09 8.23 -1.56
C ASN A 18 -2.60 7.97 -1.84
N PRO A 19 -2.03 6.87 -1.33
CA PRO A 19 -0.63 6.54 -1.58
C PRO A 19 -0.40 6.23 -3.05
N THR A 20 0.80 6.54 -3.54
CA THR A 20 1.24 6.10 -4.86
C THR A 20 1.54 4.59 -4.83
N ILE A 21 1.43 3.92 -5.98
CA ILE A 21 1.76 2.49 -6.13
C ILE A 21 3.19 2.20 -5.61
N ILE A 22 4.16 3.06 -5.96
CA ILE A 22 5.56 2.97 -5.50
C ILE A 22 5.67 2.96 -3.97
N THR A 23 4.79 3.70 -3.29
CA THR A 23 4.79 3.72 -1.82
C THR A 23 4.26 2.40 -1.25
N LEU A 24 3.20 1.84 -1.86
CA LEU A 24 2.70 0.52 -1.48
C LEU A 24 3.73 -0.58 -1.73
N GLU A 25 4.41 -0.54 -2.87
CA GLU A 25 5.46 -1.52 -3.20
C GLU A 25 6.59 -1.50 -2.18
N LYS A 26 7.07 -0.32 -1.77
CA LYS A 26 8.13 -0.19 -0.75
C LYS A 26 7.71 -0.74 0.61
N VAL A 27 6.44 -0.57 0.98
CA VAL A 27 5.91 -1.12 2.23
C VAL A 27 5.76 -2.63 2.14
N ALA A 28 5.20 -3.12 1.02
CA ALA A 28 5.02 -4.53 0.76
C ALA A 28 6.37 -5.28 0.74
N ASP A 29 7.38 -4.74 0.05
CA ASP A 29 8.73 -5.31 -0.06
C ASP A 29 9.39 -5.50 1.31
N VAL A 30 9.32 -4.50 2.20
CA VAL A 30 9.85 -4.62 3.57
C VAL A 30 9.10 -5.64 4.41
N LEU A 31 7.81 -5.86 4.14
CA LEU A 31 7.00 -6.87 4.81
C LEU A 31 7.10 -8.25 4.16
N GLY A 32 7.84 -8.41 3.06
CA GLY A 32 7.89 -9.65 2.28
C GLY A 32 6.59 -9.97 1.54
N MET A 33 5.78 -8.94 1.24
CA MET A 33 4.50 -9.03 0.54
C MET A 33 4.65 -8.52 -0.90
N GLN A 34 3.72 -8.91 -1.79
CA GLN A 34 3.65 -8.43 -3.18
C GLN A 34 2.30 -7.81 -3.48
N LEU A 35 2.29 -6.75 -4.30
CA LEU A 35 1.06 -6.12 -4.76
C LEU A 35 0.53 -6.87 -5.99
N VAL A 36 -0.72 -7.34 -5.93
CA VAL A 36 -1.37 -8.08 -7.01
C VAL A 36 -2.71 -7.43 -7.36
N LEU A 37 -2.94 -7.24 -8.66
CA LEU A 37 -4.22 -6.77 -9.19
C LEU A 37 -5.08 -7.98 -9.51
N GLN A 38 -6.18 -8.13 -8.78
CA GLN A 38 -7.18 -9.16 -9.03
C GLN A 38 -8.40 -8.52 -9.69
N ILE A 39 -8.95 -9.17 -10.71
CA ILE A 39 -10.22 -8.76 -11.31
C ILE A 39 -11.29 -8.87 -10.22
N LYS A 40 -12.04 -7.78 -10.01
CA LYS A 40 -13.14 -7.79 -9.03
C LYS A 40 -14.17 -8.83 -9.48
N SER A 41 -14.45 -9.82 -8.63
CA SER A 41 -15.63 -10.65 -8.81
C SER A 41 -16.85 -9.76 -8.66
N MET A 42 -17.61 -9.60 -9.74
CA MET A 42 -18.87 -8.85 -9.74
C MET A 42 -20.02 -9.70 -9.18
N ASP A 43 -19.77 -10.47 -8.12
CA ASP A 43 -20.83 -11.18 -7.42
C ASP A 43 -21.54 -10.18 -6.50
N GLN A 44 -22.63 -9.63 -7.08
CA GLN A 44 -23.79 -8.89 -6.56
C GLN A 44 -23.60 -7.90 -5.41
#